data_AF-A0A496LU83-F1
#
_entry.id   AF-A0A496LU83-F1
#
_cell.length_a   1.000
_cell.length_b   1.000
_cell.length_c   1.000
_cell.angle_alpha   90.00
_cell.angle_beta   90.00
_cell.angle_gamma   90.00
#
_symmetry.space_group_name_H-M   'P 1'
#
loop_
_entity.id
_entity.type
_entity.pdbx_description
1 polymer ?
#
loop_
_entity_poly.entity_id
_entity_poly.type
_entity_poly.pdbx_seq_one_letter_code
_entity_poly.pdbx_strand_id
1 'polypeptide(L)' 'MKSGDIYICNICSLKSSDDENAVFIKAHKNGETVHICTSCMPSVIHGSGMVVKSNSEIEEELQDAAN' A
#
# COMPACT_ATOMS: atom_id res chain seq x y z
N MET A 1 -2.23 3.34 -0.78
CA MET A 1 -3.02 4.58 -0.67
C MET A 1 -4.50 4.25 -0.54
N LYS A 2 -5.36 5.25 -0.33
CA LYS A 2 -6.81 5.10 -0.56
C LYS A 2 -7.12 5.69 -1.93
N SER A 3 -7.87 4.97 -2.76
CA SER A 3 -8.32 5.44 -4.08
C SER A 3 -9.81 5.12 -4.24
N GLY A 4 -10.66 6.15 -4.24
CA GLY A 4 -12.11 5.97 -4.13
C GLY A 4 -12.49 5.19 -2.87
N ASP A 5 -13.22 4.09 -3.05
CA ASP A 5 -13.67 3.20 -1.97
C ASP A 5 -12.73 2.02 -1.70
N ILE A 6 -11.63 1.90 -2.45
CA ILE A 6 -10.66 0.81 -2.29
C ILE A 6 -9.39 1.27 -1.57
N TYR A 7 -8.77 0.33 -0.87
CA TYR A 7 -7.47 0.48 -0.26
C TYR A 7 -6.42 -0.25 -1.09
N ILE A 8 -5.24 0.34 -1.21
CA ILE A 8 -4.14 -0.18 -2.01
C ILE A 8 -2.91 -0.24 -1.11
N CYS A 9 -2.22 -1.38 -1.09
CA CYS A 9 -1.05 -1.56 -0.24
C CYS A 9 0.12 -0.73 -0.76
N ASN A 10 0.65 0.17 0.06
CA ASN A 10 1.87 0.94 -0.21
C ASN A 10 3.16 0.08 -0.17
N ILE A 11 3.08 -1.23 -0.31
CA ILE A 11 4.27 -2.11 -0.42
C ILE A 11 4.12 -2.99 -1.66
N CYS A 12 3.05 -3.78 -1.71
CA CYS A 12 2.83 -4.77 -2.76
C CYS A 12 1.75 -4.40 -3.78
N SER A 13 1.15 -3.21 -3.67
CA SER A 13 0.11 -2.72 -4.60
C SER A 13 -1.18 -3.56 -4.65
N LEU A 14 -1.35 -4.53 -3.73
CA LEU A 14 -2.59 -5.29 -3.53
C LEU A 14 -3.76 -4.32 -3.28
N LYS A 15 -4.84 -4.48 -4.07
CA LYS A 15 -6.08 -3.72 -3.91
C LYS A 15 -7.06 -4.51 -3.06
N SER A 16 -7.83 -3.82 -2.21
CA SER A 16 -8.92 -4.44 -1.43
C SER A 16 -10.06 -4.96 -2.30
N SER A 17 -10.13 -4.56 -3.58
CA SER A 17 -11.04 -5.14 -4.58
C SER A 17 -10.62 -6.53 -5.05
N ASP A 18 -9.33 -6.85 -4.92
CA ASP A 18 -8.75 -8.07 -5.48
C ASP A 18 -8.78 -9.21 -4.44
N ASP A 19 -8.88 -8.87 -3.15
CA ASP A 19 -9.04 -9.80 -2.03
C ASP A 19 -9.97 -9.19 -0.97
N GLU A 20 -11.19 -9.72 -0.88
CA GLU A 20 -12.23 -9.28 0.07
C GLU A 20 -11.85 -9.51 1.54
N ASN A 21 -10.89 -10.41 1.81
CA ASN A 21 -10.41 -10.71 3.16
C ASN A 21 -9.17 -9.89 3.53
N ALA A 22 -8.62 -9.10 2.60
CA ALA A 22 -7.45 -8.30 2.85
C ALA A 22 -7.74 -7.22 3.89
N VAL A 23 -6.97 -7.26 4.99
CA VAL A 23 -7.02 -6.24 6.05
C VAL A 23 -5.92 -5.22 5.81
N PHE A 24 -6.27 -3.94 5.92
CA PHE A 24 -5.34 -2.82 5.78
C PHE A 24 -5.21 -2.06 7.08
N ILE A 25 -3.99 -1.60 7.36
CA ILE A 25 -3.75 -0.60 8.40
C ILE A 25 -3.50 0.76 7.76
N LYS A 26 -3.89 1.82 8.48
CA LYS A 26 -3.51 3.19 8.16
C LYS A 26 -2.19 3.52 8.84
N ALA A 27 -1.25 4.09 8.10
CA ALA A 27 0.04 4.54 8.62
C ALA A 27 0.41 5.92 8.06
N HIS A 28 1.50 6.50 8.56
CA HIS A 28 2.04 7.77 8.09
C HIS A 28 3.49 7.58 7.63
N LYS A 29 3.83 8.09 6.45
CA LYS A 29 5.21 8.16 5.94
C LYS A 29 5.44 9.54 5.36
N ASN A 30 6.47 10.25 5.83
CA ASN A 30 6.89 11.55 5.30
C ASN A 30 5.76 12.59 5.14
N GLY A 31 4.79 12.60 6.08
CA GLY A 31 3.63 13.49 6.04
C GLY A 31 2.44 12.98 5.22
N GLU A 32 2.58 11.86 4.51
CA GLU A 32 1.50 11.23 3.76
C GLU A 32 0.77 10.18 4.61
N THR A 33 -0.55 10.11 4.43
CA THR A 33 -1.32 8.93 4.86
C THR A 33 -1.14 7.82 3.83
N VAL A 34 -0.66 6.66 4.30
CA VAL A 34 -0.46 5.45 3.51
C VAL A 34 -1.28 4.29 4.09
N HIS A 35 -1.52 3.26 3.28
CA HIS A 35 -2.27 2.06 3.67
C HIS A 35 -1.43 0.82 3.39
N ILE A 36 -1.35 -0.11 4.33
CA ILE A 36 -0.49 -1.30 4.23
C ILE A 36 -1.32 -2.53 4.53
N CYS A 37 -1.33 -3.52 3.63
CA CYS A 37 -1.99 -4.79 3.92
C CYS A 37 -1.24 -5.53 5.03
N THR A 38 -1.97 -6.23 5.89
CA THR A 38 -1.39 -6.92 7.05
C THR A 38 -0.36 -7.98 6.67
N SER A 39 -0.47 -8.56 5.47
CA SER A 39 0.52 -9.49 4.90
C SER A 39 1.91 -8.87 4.72
N CYS A 40 2.01 -7.55 4.49
CA CYS A 40 3.28 -6.84 4.36
C CYS A 40 3.79 -6.24 5.69
N MET A 41 3.04 -6.38 6.78
CA MET A 41 3.45 -5.88 8.10
C MET A 41 4.80 -6.43 8.59
N PRO A 42 5.12 -7.73 8.41
CA PRO A 42 6.42 -8.25 8.84
C PRO A 42 7.60 -7.51 8.20
N SER A 43 7.46 -7.07 6.94
CA SER A 43 8.46 -6.27 6.25
C SER A 43 8.68 -4.91 6.90
N VAL A 44 7.64 -4.28 7.45
CA VAL A 44 7.74 -3.00 8.15
C VAL A 44 8.39 -3.15 9.51
N ILE A 45 7.97 -4.18 10.28
CA ILE A 45 8.46 -4.44 11.63
C ILE A 45 9.96 -4.81 11.62
N HIS A 46 10.38 -5.64 10.67
CA HIS A 46 11.76 -6.13 10.61
C HIS A 46 12.67 -5.35 9.66
N GLY A 47 12.13 -4.78 8.58
CA GLY A 47 12.89 -4.22 7.46
C GLY A 47 13.05 -2.70 7.45
N SER A 48 12.62 -2.00 8.52
CA SER A 48 12.44 -0.54 8.55
C SER A 48 11.28 -0.06 7.66
N GLY A 49 10.56 0.98 8.09
CA GLY A 49 9.45 1.59 7.34
C GLY A 49 9.84 2.20 5.98
N MET A 50 11.11 2.10 5.59
CA MET A 50 11.63 2.49 4.29
C MET A 50 10.97 1.72 3.13
N VAL A 51 10.58 0.47 3.34
CA VAL A 51 9.94 -0.39 2.31
C VAL A 51 8.55 0.10 1.88
N VAL A 52 7.93 1.00 2.64
CA VAL A 52 6.60 1.55 2.33
C VAL A 52 6.74 2.61 1.26
N LYS A 53 6.23 2.41 0.05
CA LYS A 53 6.25 3.37 -1.06
C LYS A 53 5.32 4.58 -0.77
N SER A 54 5.62 5.73 -1.35
CA SER A 54 4.73 6.90 -1.37
C SER A 54 3.43 6.59 -2.12
N ASN A 55 2.46 7.49 -2.07
CA ASN A 55 1.26 7.33 -2.90
C ASN A 55 1.59 7.48 -4.40
N SER A 56 2.49 8.40 -4.78
CA SER A 56 2.89 8.59 -6.17
C SER A 56 3.60 7.37 -6.77
N GLU A 57 4.50 6.73 -6.02
CA GLU A 57 5.20 5.51 -6.46
C GLU A 57 4.20 4.37 -6.74
N ILE A 58 3.14 4.26 -5.94
CA ILE A 58 2.08 3.26 -6.17
C ILE A 58 1.21 3.63 -7.39
N GLU A 59 0.92 4.91 -7.60
CA GLU A 59 0.17 5.35 -8.79
C GLU A 59 0.92 5.04 -10.08
N GLU A 60 2.24 5.28 -10.11
CA GLU A 60 3.13 4.95 -11.23
C GLU A 60 3.12 3.43 -11.51
N GLU A 61 3.31 2.60 -10.48
CA GLU A 61 3.29 1.13 -10.62
C GLU A 61 1.96 0.59 -11.18
N LEU A 62 0.83 1.21 -10.82
CA LEU A 62 -0.48 0.81 -11.31
C LEU A 62 -0.73 1.21 -12.76
N GLN A 63 -0.12 2.30 -13.23
CA GLN A 63 -0.20 2.73 -14.63
C GLN A 63 0.67 1.84 -15.53
N ASP A 64 1.88 1.51 -15.08
CA ASP A 64 2.78 0.61 -15.81
C ASP A 64 2.18 -0.80 -15.98
N ALA A 65 1.45 -1.29 -14.97
CA ALA A 65 0.78 -2.59 -15.05
C ALA A 65 -0.44 -2.63 -15.99
N ALA A 66 -0.92 -1.47 -16.45
CA ALA A 66 -2.09 -1.35 -17.33
C ALA A 66 -1.75 -1.20 -18.83
N ASN A 67 -0.46 -1.05 -19.15
CA ASN A 67 0.07 -0.92 -20.52
C ASN A 67 0.70 -2.24 -21.00
#